data_AF-A0A8I0AQ68-F1
#
_entry.id   AF-A0A8I0AQ68-F1
#
_cell.length_a   1.000
_cell.length_b   1.000
_cell.length_c   1.000
_cell.angle_alpha   90.00
_cell.angle_beta   90.00
_cell.angle_gamma   90.00
#
_symmetry.space_group_name_H-M   'P 1'
#
loop_
_entity.id
_entity.type
_entity.pdbx_description
1 polymer ?
#
loop_
_entity_poly.entity_id
_entity_poly.type
_entity_poly.pdbx_seq_one_letter_code
_entity_poly.pdbx_strand_id
1 'polypeptide(L)'
;MASLLTFRDGIKNFCSKYDRIVAPAIRFILALLMFWSIVHITGGHNETISSGLVIFLLAVVCAFIPESLTYAIGGVVAFMNYFSGNKETGISFIVLFIIMYCLYIRFFPKATWVVMYAPLFFIIKMQYVLPILAGMFVGPIAIVPLAFGAVFYYFSLDASNYLAELSKTTDTENMLESYKYIFQHLIDNKDLLLTIVVFAVVLIITHVIYRLSVEYSWYAAIIVGGLFEIILFLVGNVVLNASISIGEILLGSICAVIIAVVAQFFKTVVDYSRVENTQFEDEEYYYYVKAVPKIVMTKQQKNVKKINTVSQNIADEDSVSGVTR
;
A
#
# COMPACT_ATOMS: atom_id res chain seq x y z
N MET A 1 -0.80 14.59 -21.87
CA MET A 1 -1.52 13.30 -21.87
C MET A 1 -0.71 12.18 -22.52
N ALA A 2 -0.43 12.25 -23.83
CA ALA A 2 0.28 11.16 -24.52
C ALA A 2 1.66 10.83 -23.96
N SER A 3 2.47 11.85 -23.60
CA SER A 3 3.81 11.68 -23.00
C SER A 3 3.80 11.00 -21.63
N LEU A 4 2.83 11.33 -20.76
CA LEU A 4 2.68 10.69 -19.45
C LEU A 4 2.26 9.21 -19.59
N LEU A 5 1.40 8.92 -20.57
CA LEU A 5 0.94 7.56 -20.85
C LEU A 5 2.05 6.70 -21.46
N THR A 6 2.86 7.23 -22.39
CA THR A 6 4.01 6.51 -22.94
C THR A 6 5.07 6.27 -21.86
N PHE A 7 5.29 7.21 -20.95
CA PHE A 7 6.17 7.03 -19.79
C PHE A 7 5.67 5.91 -18.88
N ARG A 8 4.39 5.94 -18.49
CA ARG A 8 3.78 4.90 -17.65
C ARG A 8 3.86 3.52 -18.29
N ASP A 9 3.47 3.41 -19.56
CA ASP A 9 3.48 2.14 -20.28
C ASP A 9 4.93 1.66 -20.51
N GLY A 10 5.89 2.58 -20.67
CA GLY A 10 7.33 2.31 -20.66
C GLY A 10 7.79 1.67 -19.35
N ILE A 11 7.43 2.26 -18.20
CA ILE A 11 7.74 1.69 -16.87
C ILE A 11 7.11 0.30 -16.72
N LYS A 12 5.82 0.16 -17.02
CA LYS A 12 5.12 -1.13 -16.90
C LYS A 12 5.78 -2.22 -17.76
N ASN A 13 6.14 -1.88 -19.00
CA ASN A 13 6.83 -2.81 -19.90
C ASN A 13 8.24 -3.16 -19.42
N PHE A 14 8.95 -2.22 -18.80
CA PHE A 14 10.24 -2.48 -18.20
C PHE A 14 10.11 -3.44 -17.01
N CYS A 15 9.18 -3.16 -16.10
CA CYS A 15 8.91 -4.02 -14.94
C CYS A 15 8.49 -5.43 -15.36
N SER A 16 7.62 -5.57 -16.35
CA SER A 16 7.18 -6.89 -16.83
C SER A 16 8.28 -7.65 -17.58
N LYS A 17 9.13 -6.95 -18.34
CA LYS A 17 10.25 -7.57 -19.07
C LYS A 17 11.34 -8.10 -18.13
N TYR A 18 11.61 -7.38 -17.04
CA TYR A 18 12.67 -7.72 -16.08
C TYR A 18 12.10 -8.20 -14.73
N ASP A 19 10.90 -8.77 -14.72
CA ASP A 19 10.15 -9.16 -13.51
C ASP A 19 11.00 -10.01 -12.54
N ARG A 20 11.81 -10.94 -13.08
CA ARG A 20 12.72 -11.79 -12.30
C ARG A 20 13.72 -11.02 -11.43
N ILE A 21 14.10 -9.81 -11.82
CA ILE A 21 15.05 -8.94 -11.08
C ILE A 21 14.28 -7.82 -10.36
N VAL A 22 13.28 -7.25 -11.02
CA VAL A 22 12.52 -6.10 -10.52
C VAL A 22 11.63 -6.49 -9.34
N ALA A 23 10.96 -7.65 -9.37
CA ALA A 23 10.08 -8.06 -8.27
C ALA A 23 10.85 -8.29 -6.95
N PRO A 24 11.98 -9.03 -6.92
CA PRO A 24 12.81 -9.11 -5.71
C PRO A 24 13.35 -7.75 -5.25
N ALA A 25 13.75 -6.87 -6.19
CA ALA A 25 14.24 -5.54 -5.84
C ALA A 25 13.16 -4.66 -5.19
N ILE A 26 11.92 -4.70 -5.70
CA ILE A 26 10.80 -3.98 -5.08
C ILE A 26 10.49 -4.56 -3.70
N ARG A 27 10.46 -5.90 -3.56
CA ARG A 27 10.24 -6.57 -2.27
C ARG A 27 11.33 -6.22 -1.26
N PHE A 28 12.59 -6.14 -1.70
CA PHE A 28 13.70 -5.69 -0.87
C PHE A 28 13.47 -4.27 -0.33
N ILE A 29 13.14 -3.31 -1.21
CA ILE A 29 12.89 -1.91 -0.81
C ILE A 29 11.70 -1.84 0.17
N LEU A 30 10.62 -2.55 -0.14
CA LEU A 30 9.42 -2.62 0.69
C LEU A 30 9.68 -3.26 2.06
N ALA A 31 10.53 -4.29 2.13
CA ALA A 31 10.93 -4.92 3.40
C ALA A 31 11.83 -3.98 4.21
N LEU A 32 12.80 -3.32 3.56
CA LEU A 32 13.70 -2.36 4.20
C LEU A 32 12.93 -1.20 4.83
N LEU A 33 11.97 -0.63 4.09
CA LEU A 33 11.10 0.43 4.58
C LEU A 33 10.23 -0.01 5.77
N MET A 34 9.74 -1.26 5.75
CA MET A 34 8.95 -1.83 6.85
C MET A 34 9.81 -2.05 8.10
N PHE A 35 10.99 -2.64 7.99
CA PHE A 35 11.85 -2.84 9.16
C PHE A 35 12.35 -1.51 9.73
N TRP A 36 12.68 -0.56 8.86
CA TRP A 36 13.07 0.78 9.29
C TRP A 36 11.94 1.48 10.05
N SER A 37 10.68 1.39 9.58
CA SER A 37 9.54 2.00 10.28
C SER A 37 9.27 1.34 11.62
N ILE A 38 9.36 0.01 11.70
CA ILE A 38 9.20 -0.73 12.96
C ILE A 38 10.29 -0.34 13.97
N VAL A 39 11.55 -0.26 13.56
CA VAL A 39 12.64 0.10 14.47
C VAL A 39 12.49 1.55 14.96
N HIS A 40 12.12 2.47 14.07
CA HIS A 40 11.92 3.87 14.43
C HIS A 40 10.75 4.04 15.41
N ILE A 41 9.64 3.33 15.23
CA ILE A 41 8.47 3.47 16.10
C ILE A 41 8.64 2.76 17.45
N THR A 42 9.39 1.66 17.49
CA THR A 42 9.68 0.92 18.72
C THR A 42 10.80 1.56 19.56
N GLY A 43 11.39 2.66 19.10
CA GLY A 43 12.48 3.37 19.79
C GLY A 43 13.85 2.70 19.67
N GLY A 44 13.97 1.59 18.93
CA GLY A 44 15.25 0.93 18.66
C GLY A 44 16.00 0.40 19.88
N HIS A 45 15.29 0.03 20.95
CA HIS A 45 15.88 -0.36 22.24
C HIS A 45 16.85 -1.55 22.17
N ASN A 46 16.69 -2.44 21.19
CA ASN A 46 17.63 -3.53 20.98
C ASN A 46 18.72 -3.11 19.98
N GLU A 47 19.92 -2.79 20.46
CA GLU A 47 21.04 -2.31 19.63
C GLU A 47 21.46 -3.31 18.54
N THR A 48 21.32 -4.61 18.79
CA THR A 48 21.73 -5.64 17.83
C THR A 48 20.75 -5.68 16.64
N ILE A 49 19.45 -5.73 16.93
CA ILE A 49 18.40 -5.86 15.92
C ILE A 49 18.17 -4.53 15.19
N SER A 50 18.27 -3.42 15.92
CA SER A 50 18.10 -2.08 15.37
C SER A 50 19.32 -1.60 14.59
N SER A 51 20.41 -2.37 14.58
CA SER A 51 21.58 -2.05 13.78
C SER A 51 21.21 -2.01 12.29
N GLY A 52 21.65 -0.95 11.59
CA GLY A 52 21.35 -0.76 10.17
C GLY A 52 21.80 -1.93 9.30
N LEU A 53 22.89 -2.61 9.69
CA LEU A 53 23.38 -3.81 9.01
C LEU A 53 22.42 -5.00 9.14
N VAL A 54 21.87 -5.25 10.33
CA VAL A 54 20.92 -6.35 10.53
C VAL A 54 19.63 -6.08 9.77
N ILE A 55 19.09 -4.85 9.83
CA ILE A 55 17.91 -4.43 9.06
C ILE A 55 18.13 -4.66 7.55
N PHE A 56 19.30 -4.26 7.04
CA PHE A 56 19.64 -4.43 5.64
C PHE A 56 19.71 -5.91 5.24
N LEU A 57 20.42 -6.75 6.01
CA LEU A 57 20.53 -8.18 5.74
C LEU A 57 19.16 -8.88 5.81
N LEU A 58 18.35 -8.54 6.81
CA LEU A 58 17.01 -9.08 6.96
C LEU A 58 16.11 -8.71 5.76
N ALA A 59 16.21 -7.47 5.27
CA ALA A 59 15.51 -7.04 4.07
C ALA A 59 15.99 -7.80 2.81
N VAL A 60 17.29 -8.07 2.66
CA VAL A 60 17.83 -8.90 1.56
C VAL A 60 17.22 -10.29 1.60
N VAL A 61 17.17 -10.92 2.77
CA VAL A 61 16.55 -12.24 2.94
C VAL A 61 15.06 -12.21 2.59
N CYS A 62 14.34 -11.17 3.05
CA CYS A 62 12.91 -11.00 2.76
C CYS A 62 12.60 -10.75 1.27
N ALA A 63 13.57 -10.33 0.46
CA ALA A 63 13.40 -10.14 -0.98
C ALA A 63 13.04 -11.44 -1.73
N PHE A 64 13.48 -12.59 -1.19
CA PHE A 64 13.31 -13.91 -1.80
C PHE A 64 12.22 -14.77 -1.13
N ILE A 65 11.60 -14.26 -0.07
CA ILE A 65 10.64 -14.98 0.77
C ILE A 65 9.20 -14.51 0.45
N PRO A 66 8.15 -15.34 0.70
CA PRO A 66 6.76 -14.91 0.58
C PRO A 66 6.41 -13.74 1.51
N GLU A 67 5.56 -12.83 1.04
CA GLU A 67 5.19 -11.59 1.75
C GLU A 67 4.59 -11.86 3.14
N SER A 68 3.83 -12.95 3.29
CA SER A 68 3.28 -13.36 4.59
C SER A 68 4.34 -13.66 5.65
N LEU A 69 5.47 -14.26 5.26
CA LEU A 69 6.56 -14.57 6.19
C LEU A 69 7.38 -13.31 6.50
N THR A 70 7.56 -12.40 5.53
CA THR A 70 8.17 -11.08 5.76
C THR A 70 7.43 -10.31 6.84
N TYR A 71 6.09 -10.35 6.86
CA TYR A 71 5.28 -9.71 7.89
C TYR A 71 5.42 -10.38 9.27
N ALA A 72 5.51 -11.71 9.31
CA ALA A 72 5.77 -12.43 10.55
C ALA A 72 7.15 -12.06 11.14
N ILE A 73 8.18 -11.97 10.29
CA ILE A 73 9.52 -11.53 10.70
C ILE A 73 9.46 -10.08 11.24
N GLY A 74 8.70 -9.19 10.59
CA GLY A 74 8.44 -7.83 11.09
C GLY A 74 7.84 -7.82 12.50
N GLY A 75 6.85 -8.67 12.77
CA GLY A 75 6.26 -8.84 14.10
C GLY A 75 7.27 -9.31 15.15
N VAL A 76 8.16 -10.25 14.80
CA VAL A 76 9.23 -10.72 15.68
C VAL A 76 10.23 -9.59 16.00
N VAL A 77 10.61 -8.81 14.98
CA VAL A 77 11.50 -7.64 15.17
C VAL A 77 10.86 -6.62 16.10
N ALA A 78 9.56 -6.32 15.93
CA ALA A 78 8.84 -5.42 16.83
C ALA A 78 8.84 -5.95 18.27
N PHE A 79 8.49 -7.23 18.46
CA PHE A 79 8.48 -7.88 19.77
C PHE A 79 9.85 -7.82 20.46
N MET A 80 10.93 -8.15 19.76
CA MET A 80 12.27 -8.13 20.34
C MET A 80 12.72 -6.72 20.75
N ASN A 81 12.26 -5.68 20.04
CA ASN A 81 12.53 -4.30 20.43
C ASN A 81 11.77 -3.88 21.67
N TYR A 82 10.45 -4.16 21.75
CA TYR A 82 9.69 -3.85 22.96
C TYR A 82 10.21 -4.60 24.18
N PHE A 83 10.48 -5.91 24.04
CA PHE A 83 10.97 -6.74 25.14
C PHE A 83 12.34 -6.28 25.66
N SER A 84 13.19 -5.77 24.78
CA SER A 84 14.47 -5.19 25.18
C SER A 84 14.33 -3.84 25.90
N GLY A 85 13.28 -3.07 25.61
CA GLY A 85 12.97 -1.82 26.31
C GLY A 85 12.36 -2.08 27.68
N ASN A 86 11.27 -2.84 27.74
CA ASN A 86 10.67 -3.34 28.98
C ASN A 86 9.96 -4.68 28.72
N LYS A 87 10.12 -5.63 29.64
CA LYS A 87 9.52 -6.96 29.54
C LYS A 87 7.99 -6.91 29.46
N GLU A 88 7.37 -6.00 30.19
CA GLU A 88 5.91 -5.85 30.30
C GLU A 88 5.30 -5.28 29.01
N THR A 89 5.96 -4.30 28.38
CA THR A 89 5.56 -3.78 27.05
C THR A 89 5.75 -4.84 25.96
N GLY A 90 6.79 -5.68 26.07
CA GLY A 90 6.96 -6.84 25.19
C GLY A 90 5.84 -7.87 25.31
N ILE A 91 5.42 -8.19 26.54
CA ILE A 91 4.31 -9.14 26.79
C ILE A 91 2.97 -8.56 26.29
N SER A 92 2.68 -7.30 26.58
CA SER A 92 1.44 -6.68 26.08
C SER A 92 1.40 -6.63 24.55
N PHE A 93 2.54 -6.35 23.91
CA PHE A 93 2.68 -6.41 22.47
C PHE A 93 2.40 -7.81 21.91
N ILE A 94 2.94 -8.88 22.51
CA ILE A 94 2.74 -10.24 21.99
C ILE A 94 1.27 -10.65 22.07
N VAL A 95 0.57 -10.28 23.14
CA VAL A 95 -0.86 -10.53 23.30
C VAL A 95 -1.64 -9.82 22.19
N LEU A 96 -1.35 -8.54 21.95
CA LEU A 96 -1.96 -7.74 20.90
C LEU A 96 -1.69 -8.33 19.51
N PHE A 97 -0.44 -8.73 19.26
CA PHE A 97 -0.03 -9.35 18.00
C PHE A 97 -0.72 -10.70 17.77
N ILE A 98 -0.89 -11.53 18.79
CA ILE A 98 -1.62 -12.80 18.70
C ILE A 98 -3.10 -12.56 18.38
N ILE A 99 -3.74 -11.60 19.06
CA ILE A 99 -5.13 -11.22 18.79
C ILE A 99 -5.28 -10.78 17.32
N MET A 100 -4.40 -9.89 16.87
CA MET A 100 -4.37 -9.43 15.48
C MET A 100 -4.13 -10.57 14.47
N TYR A 101 -3.21 -11.49 14.79
CA TYR A 101 -2.88 -12.63 13.93
C TYR A 101 -4.06 -13.59 13.80
N CYS A 102 -4.68 -13.95 14.92
CA CYS A 102 -5.82 -14.86 14.99
C CYS A 102 -7.08 -14.27 14.37
N LEU A 103 -7.38 -13.00 14.61
CA LEU A 103 -8.60 -12.37 14.10
C LEU A 103 -8.50 -12.03 12.61
N TYR A 104 -7.31 -11.68 12.09
CA TYR A 104 -7.22 -11.08 10.78
C TYR A 104 -6.16 -11.65 9.85
N ILE A 105 -4.88 -11.69 10.26
CA ILE A 105 -3.77 -12.06 9.34
C ILE A 105 -3.96 -13.46 8.75
N ARG A 106 -4.51 -14.39 9.54
CA ARG A 106 -4.79 -15.76 9.09
C ARG A 106 -5.90 -15.85 8.04
N PHE A 107 -6.94 -15.02 8.15
CA PHE A 107 -8.14 -15.14 7.33
C PHE A 107 -8.10 -14.25 6.07
N PHE A 108 -7.38 -13.13 6.11
CA PHE A 108 -7.37 -12.14 5.03
C PHE A 108 -5.95 -11.71 4.60
N PRO A 109 -5.17 -12.60 3.96
CA PRO A 109 -3.79 -12.33 3.56
C PRO A 109 -3.65 -11.17 2.58
N LYS A 110 -4.70 -10.87 1.80
CA LYS A 110 -4.71 -9.77 0.81
C LYS A 110 -4.73 -8.37 1.43
N ALA A 111 -5.05 -8.27 2.72
CA ALA A 111 -5.17 -7.01 3.43
C ALA A 111 -4.05 -6.79 4.46
N THR A 112 -3.15 -7.76 4.62
CA THR A 112 -2.06 -7.72 5.61
C THR A 112 -1.07 -6.58 5.36
N TRP A 113 -0.90 -6.16 4.10
CA TRP A 113 -0.05 -5.02 3.76
C TRP A 113 -0.49 -3.72 4.44
N VAL A 114 -1.81 -3.54 4.68
CA VAL A 114 -2.34 -2.32 5.32
C VAL A 114 -1.81 -2.18 6.75
N VAL A 115 -1.83 -3.27 7.52
CA VAL A 115 -1.32 -3.28 8.91
C VAL A 115 0.18 -2.98 8.93
N MET A 116 0.93 -3.63 8.05
CA MET A 116 2.39 -3.65 8.13
C MET A 116 3.03 -2.36 7.63
N TYR A 117 2.38 -1.66 6.70
CA TYR A 117 2.82 -0.34 6.22
C TYR A 117 2.15 0.82 6.95
N ALA A 118 1.11 0.59 7.75
CA ALA A 118 0.51 1.64 8.57
C ALA A 118 1.56 2.42 9.39
N PRO A 119 2.49 1.78 10.13
CA PRO A 119 3.50 2.50 10.91
C PRO A 119 4.33 3.47 10.07
N LEU A 120 4.66 3.08 8.83
CA LEU A 120 5.41 3.94 7.91
C LEU A 120 4.61 5.20 7.56
N PHE A 121 3.32 5.06 7.24
CA PHE A 121 2.49 6.22 6.92
C PHE A 121 2.25 7.13 8.13
N PHE A 122 2.12 6.56 9.34
CA PHE A 122 1.99 7.36 10.56
C PHE A 122 3.28 8.13 10.90
N ILE A 123 4.47 7.52 10.76
CA ILE A 123 5.76 8.22 11.00
C ILE A 123 5.94 9.40 10.05
N ILE A 124 5.58 9.22 8.77
CA ILE A 124 5.68 10.26 7.73
C ILE A 124 4.55 11.30 7.86
N LYS A 125 3.62 11.12 8.82
CA LYS A 125 2.42 11.96 9.02
C LYS A 125 1.50 12.01 7.80
N MET A 126 1.41 10.89 7.08
CA MET A 126 0.59 10.69 5.89
C MET A 126 -0.38 9.50 6.04
N GLN A 127 -0.79 9.19 7.27
CA GLN A 127 -1.71 8.09 7.58
C GLN A 127 -3.06 8.16 6.85
N TYR A 128 -3.47 9.37 6.44
CA TYR A 128 -4.69 9.67 5.68
C TYR A 128 -4.76 8.98 4.30
N VAL A 129 -3.61 8.57 3.75
CA VAL A 129 -3.55 7.77 2.52
C VAL A 129 -4.26 6.42 2.68
N LEU A 130 -4.17 5.84 3.88
CA LEU A 130 -4.57 4.47 4.15
C LEU A 130 -6.06 4.18 3.90
N PRO A 131 -7.03 4.92 4.48
CA PRO A 131 -8.46 4.63 4.28
C PRO A 131 -8.90 4.79 2.82
N ILE A 132 -8.35 5.76 2.09
CA ILE A 132 -8.65 5.98 0.67
C ILE A 132 -8.18 4.79 -0.17
N LEU A 133 -6.90 4.41 -0.05
CA LEU A 133 -6.34 3.29 -0.82
C LEU A 133 -6.97 1.95 -0.44
N ALA A 134 -7.18 1.71 0.86
CA ALA A 134 -7.80 0.49 1.37
C ALA A 134 -9.23 0.34 0.85
N GLY A 135 -10.03 1.42 0.82
CA GLY A 135 -11.39 1.41 0.29
C GLY A 135 -11.45 1.08 -1.19
N MET A 136 -10.50 1.58 -1.99
CA MET A 136 -10.43 1.34 -3.43
C MET A 136 -9.90 -0.05 -3.80
N PHE A 137 -8.91 -0.58 -3.08
CA PHE A 137 -8.17 -1.78 -3.49
C PHE A 137 -8.54 -3.05 -2.75
N VAL A 138 -8.95 -2.94 -1.49
CA VAL A 138 -9.27 -4.10 -0.63
C VAL A 138 -10.76 -4.16 -0.35
N GLY A 139 -11.37 -3.01 -0.05
CA GLY A 139 -12.79 -2.87 0.30
C GLY A 139 -13.06 -2.93 1.81
N PRO A 140 -14.33 -3.09 2.23
CA PRO A 140 -14.78 -2.92 3.63
C PRO A 140 -14.08 -3.84 4.62
N ILE A 141 -13.58 -4.99 4.15
CA ILE A 141 -12.83 -5.95 4.95
C ILE A 141 -11.54 -5.32 5.53
N ALA A 142 -11.02 -4.23 4.95
CA ALA A 142 -9.83 -3.54 5.42
C ALA A 142 -10.05 -2.58 6.61
N ILE A 143 -11.27 -2.42 7.12
CA ILE A 143 -11.51 -1.60 8.33
C ILE A 143 -10.73 -2.16 9.53
N VAL A 144 -10.77 -3.47 9.71
CA VAL A 144 -10.09 -4.17 10.81
C VAL A 144 -8.56 -3.95 10.80
N PRO A 145 -7.84 -4.16 9.68
CA PRO A 145 -6.39 -3.94 9.64
C PRO A 145 -6.00 -2.46 9.71
N LEU A 146 -6.85 -1.53 9.26
CA LEU A 146 -6.63 -0.10 9.51
C LEU A 146 -6.68 0.19 11.01
N ALA A 147 -7.67 -0.37 11.72
CA ALA A 147 -7.78 -0.22 13.15
C ALA A 147 -6.56 -0.82 13.87
N PHE A 148 -6.15 -2.04 13.51
CA PHE A 148 -4.95 -2.65 14.10
C PHE A 148 -3.66 -1.88 13.78
N GLY A 149 -3.53 -1.32 12.58
CA GLY A 149 -2.40 -0.47 12.22
C GLY A 149 -2.34 0.81 13.05
N ALA A 150 -3.49 1.46 13.29
CA ALA A 150 -3.58 2.62 14.18
C ALA A 150 -3.25 2.22 15.64
N VAL A 151 -3.85 1.14 16.14
CA VAL A 151 -3.58 0.62 17.49
C VAL A 151 -2.09 0.34 17.68
N PHE A 152 -1.43 -0.28 16.69
CA PHE A 152 0.01 -0.54 16.74
C PHE A 152 0.82 0.76 16.86
N TYR A 153 0.45 1.81 16.11
CA TYR A 153 1.13 3.10 16.18
C TYR A 153 0.99 3.75 17.56
N TYR A 154 -0.24 3.89 18.05
CA TYR A 154 -0.49 4.53 19.34
C TYR A 154 0.03 3.71 20.52
N PHE A 155 -0.04 2.38 20.46
CA PHE A 155 0.60 1.49 21.44
C PHE A 155 2.11 1.75 21.52
N SER A 156 2.78 1.95 20.38
CA SER A 156 4.21 2.23 20.35
C SER A 156 4.55 3.57 21.01
N LEU A 157 3.71 4.58 20.77
CA LEU A 157 3.84 5.90 21.38
C LEU A 157 3.67 5.82 22.90
N ASP A 158 2.61 5.15 23.37
CA ASP A 158 2.32 4.98 24.79
C ASP A 158 3.39 4.13 25.49
N ALA A 159 3.89 3.08 24.83
CA ALA A 159 4.99 2.27 25.34
C ALA A 159 6.28 3.09 25.49
N SER A 160 6.57 3.99 24.55
CA SER A 160 7.75 4.88 24.63
C SER A 160 7.61 5.92 25.73
N ASN A 161 6.40 6.49 25.91
CA ASN A 161 6.11 7.44 26.98
C ASN A 161 6.24 6.77 28.37
N TYR A 162 5.70 5.57 28.50
CA TYR A 162 5.80 4.78 29.73
C TYR A 162 7.26 4.48 30.09
N LEU A 163 8.08 4.08 29.12
CA LEU A 163 9.53 3.87 29.34
C LEU A 163 10.23 5.15 29.79
N ALA A 164 9.89 6.30 29.20
CA ALA A 164 10.45 7.59 29.59
C ALA A 164 10.03 8.01 31.01
N GLU A 165 8.81 7.67 31.44
CA GLU A 165 8.35 7.89 32.81
C GLU A 165 9.04 6.95 33.80
N LEU A 166 9.14 5.66 33.46
CA LEU A 166 9.83 4.67 34.28
C LEU A 166 11.30 5.02 34.52
N SER A 167 11.98 5.63 33.54
CA SER A 167 13.36 6.07 33.71
C SER A 167 13.56 7.19 34.75
N LYS A 168 12.47 7.86 35.17
CA LYS A 168 12.49 8.98 36.13
C LYS A 168 12.16 8.56 37.55
N THR A 169 11.51 7.41 37.74
CA THR A 169 11.09 6.90 39.04
C THR A 169 11.96 5.72 39.48
N THR A 170 12.46 5.75 40.72
CA THR A 170 13.30 4.68 41.30
C THR A 170 12.48 3.52 41.89
N ASP A 171 11.15 3.59 41.80
CA ASP A 171 10.26 2.60 42.41
C ASP A 171 10.25 1.29 41.63
N THR A 172 10.35 0.20 42.40
CA THR A 172 10.30 -1.17 41.90
C THR A 172 8.93 -1.49 41.32
N GLU A 173 8.94 -1.79 40.01
CA GLU A 173 7.88 -2.36 39.17
C GLU A 173 6.71 -3.04 39.92
N ASN A 174 5.56 -2.35 40.00
CA ASN A 174 4.29 -3.02 40.16
C ASN A 174 3.79 -3.45 38.77
N MET A 175 4.04 -4.70 38.38
CA MET A 175 3.67 -5.20 37.03
C MET A 175 2.20 -4.92 36.66
N LEU A 176 1.30 -4.98 37.64
CA LEU A 176 -0.12 -4.70 37.45
C LEU A 176 -0.39 -3.24 37.04
N GLU A 177 0.37 -2.29 37.59
CA GLU A 177 0.22 -0.86 37.30
C GLU A 177 0.70 -0.54 35.89
N SER A 178 1.75 -1.21 35.41
CA SER A 178 2.26 -1.08 34.04
C SER A 178 1.26 -1.55 32.99
N TYR A 179 0.63 -2.71 33.20
CA TYR A 179 -0.42 -3.19 32.30
C TYR A 179 -1.61 -2.25 32.30
N LYS A 180 -2.05 -1.79 33.48
CA LYS A 180 -3.14 -0.82 33.59
C LYS A 180 -2.80 0.47 32.87
N TYR A 181 -1.58 0.99 33.01
CA TYR A 181 -1.14 2.20 32.34
C TYR A 181 -1.30 2.08 30.82
N ILE A 182 -0.74 1.03 30.21
CA ILE A 182 -0.75 0.86 28.75
C ILE A 182 -2.17 0.64 28.22
N PHE A 183 -2.95 -0.23 28.87
CA PHE A 183 -4.32 -0.53 28.40
C PHE A 183 -5.26 0.65 28.60
N GLN A 184 -5.15 1.36 29.72
CA GLN A 184 -6.00 2.51 30.00
C GLN A 184 -5.66 3.67 29.08
N HIS A 185 -4.37 3.96 28.87
CA HIS A 185 -3.95 4.98 27.90
C HIS A 185 -4.45 4.67 26.50
N LEU A 186 -4.37 3.41 26.04
CA LEU A 186 -4.92 3.03 24.74
C LEU A 186 -6.42 3.24 24.62
N ILE A 187 -7.21 2.86 25.64
CA ILE A 187 -8.68 2.96 25.60
C ILE A 187 -9.12 4.42 25.69
N ASP A 188 -8.45 5.21 26.53
CA ASP A 188 -8.78 6.62 26.77
C ASP A 188 -8.16 7.54 25.70
N ASN A 189 -7.33 7.00 24.78
CA ASN A 189 -6.71 7.77 23.72
C ASN A 189 -7.75 8.21 22.67
N LYS A 190 -8.14 9.48 22.80
CA LYS A 190 -9.12 10.11 21.91
C LYS A 190 -8.62 10.24 20.47
N ASP A 191 -7.32 10.43 20.27
CA ASP A 191 -6.70 10.56 18.95
C ASP A 191 -6.76 9.21 18.21
N LEU A 192 -6.50 8.11 18.92
CA LEU A 192 -6.67 6.74 18.41
C LEU A 192 -8.14 6.48 18.04
N LEU A 193 -9.06 6.75 18.96
CA LEU A 193 -10.49 6.51 18.76
C LEU A 193 -11.01 7.30 17.55
N LEU A 194 -10.65 8.59 17.45
CA LEU A 194 -10.98 9.44 16.31
C LEU A 194 -10.45 8.84 15.01
N THR A 195 -9.17 8.45 14.99
CA THR A 195 -8.51 7.90 13.80
C THR A 195 -9.22 6.64 13.31
N ILE A 196 -9.54 5.69 14.21
CA ILE A 196 -10.23 4.45 13.84
C ILE A 196 -11.62 4.74 13.24
N VAL A 197 -12.40 5.61 13.89
CA VAL A 197 -13.76 5.93 13.44
C VAL A 197 -13.73 6.63 12.09
N VAL A 198 -12.88 7.64 11.92
CA VAL A 198 -12.78 8.37 10.65
C VAL A 198 -12.27 7.47 9.54
N PHE A 199 -11.25 6.64 9.78
CA PHE A 199 -10.74 5.70 8.78
C PHE A 199 -11.82 4.71 8.33
N ALA A 200 -12.63 4.20 9.26
CA ALA A 200 -13.73 3.30 8.91
C ALA A 200 -14.77 3.98 8.01
N VAL A 201 -15.21 5.20 8.37
CA VAL A 201 -16.22 5.95 7.61
C VAL A 201 -15.69 6.34 6.23
N VAL A 202 -14.49 6.91 6.16
CA VAL A 202 -13.86 7.32 4.90
C VAL A 202 -13.66 6.11 3.99
N LEU A 203 -13.19 4.97 4.52
CA LEU A 203 -13.05 3.75 3.74
C LEU A 203 -14.38 3.35 3.10
N ILE A 204 -15.48 3.31 3.88
CA ILE A 204 -16.80 2.94 3.38
C ILE A 204 -17.25 3.89 2.28
N ILE A 205 -17.17 5.20 2.52
CA ILE A 205 -17.53 6.24 1.52
C ILE A 205 -16.74 6.02 0.23
N THR A 206 -15.42 5.90 0.36
CA THR A 206 -14.51 5.72 -0.79
C THR A 206 -14.84 4.44 -1.54
N HIS A 207 -15.12 3.34 -0.83
CA HIS A 207 -15.47 2.06 -1.43
C HIS A 207 -16.79 2.10 -2.19
N VAL A 208 -17.83 2.70 -1.60
CA VAL A 208 -19.15 2.82 -2.23
C VAL A 208 -19.02 3.63 -3.51
N ILE A 209 -18.37 4.79 -3.47
CA ILE A 209 -18.20 5.66 -4.65
C ILE A 209 -17.35 4.97 -5.72
N TYR A 210 -16.29 4.26 -5.32
CA TYR A 210 -15.44 3.51 -6.24
C TYR A 210 -16.22 2.44 -7.03
N ARG A 211 -17.27 1.87 -6.41
CA ARG A 211 -18.13 0.83 -7.02
C ARG A 211 -19.30 1.39 -7.81
N LEU A 212 -19.54 2.70 -7.80
CA LEU A 212 -20.60 3.31 -8.60
C LEU A 212 -20.30 3.14 -10.09
N SER A 213 -21.35 2.85 -10.86
CA SER A 213 -21.33 2.75 -12.32
C SER A 213 -21.35 4.13 -13.00
N VAL A 214 -20.58 5.08 -12.45
CA VAL A 214 -20.46 6.44 -12.96
C VAL A 214 -19.10 6.58 -13.65
N GLU A 215 -19.05 7.42 -14.69
CA GLU A 215 -17.79 7.73 -15.36
C GLU A 215 -16.83 8.40 -14.38
N TYR A 216 -15.56 8.02 -14.46
CA TYR A 216 -14.53 8.53 -13.55
C TYR A 216 -14.81 8.29 -12.05
N SER A 217 -15.63 7.29 -11.70
CA SER A 217 -15.98 6.95 -10.30
C SER A 217 -14.77 6.81 -9.38
N TRP A 218 -13.64 6.32 -9.91
CA TRP A 218 -12.38 6.21 -9.19
C TRP A 218 -11.77 7.54 -8.72
N TYR A 219 -11.89 8.62 -9.48
CA TYR A 219 -11.37 9.94 -9.15
C TYR A 219 -12.36 10.66 -8.26
N ALA A 220 -13.65 10.47 -8.51
CA ALA A 220 -14.70 10.91 -7.60
C ALA A 220 -14.51 10.30 -6.20
N ALA A 221 -14.20 9.00 -6.10
CA ALA A 221 -13.93 8.32 -4.84
C ALA A 221 -12.74 8.95 -4.10
N ILE A 222 -11.62 9.23 -4.79
CA ILE A 222 -10.44 9.86 -4.19
C ILE A 222 -10.76 11.26 -3.67
N ILE A 223 -11.41 12.09 -4.50
CA ILE A 223 -11.69 13.50 -4.15
C ILE A 223 -12.70 13.57 -3.01
N VAL A 224 -13.80 12.82 -3.10
CA VAL A 224 -14.84 12.80 -2.07
C VAL A 224 -14.31 12.17 -0.79
N GLY A 225 -13.56 11.07 -0.87
CA GLY A 225 -12.91 10.43 0.26
C GLY A 225 -12.00 11.41 1.02
N GLY A 226 -11.11 12.10 0.31
CA GLY A 226 -10.21 13.10 0.91
C GLY A 226 -10.96 14.32 1.49
N LEU A 227 -12.05 14.76 0.86
CA LEU A 227 -12.85 15.87 1.38
C LEU A 227 -13.59 15.48 2.68
N PHE A 228 -14.20 14.30 2.71
CA PHE A 228 -14.83 13.78 3.93
C PHE A 228 -13.80 13.50 5.02
N GLU A 229 -12.60 13.03 4.66
CA GLU A 229 -11.52 12.83 5.61
C GLU A 229 -11.14 14.13 6.33
N ILE A 230 -10.93 15.22 5.59
CA ILE A 230 -10.65 16.54 6.19
C ILE A 230 -11.80 16.97 7.11
N ILE A 231 -13.05 16.90 6.64
CA ILE A 231 -14.21 17.35 7.42
C ILE A 231 -14.35 16.52 8.70
N LEU A 232 -14.28 15.20 8.60
CA LEU A 232 -14.49 14.29 9.72
C LEU A 232 -13.36 14.41 10.75
N PHE A 233 -12.11 14.55 10.32
CA PHE A 233 -11.01 14.81 11.26
C PHE A 233 -11.14 16.19 11.91
N LEU A 234 -11.47 17.26 11.18
CA LEU A 234 -11.61 18.59 11.79
C LEU A 234 -12.77 18.64 12.80
N VAL A 235 -13.96 18.15 12.41
CA VAL A 235 -15.13 18.11 13.30
C VAL A 235 -14.87 17.18 14.47
N GLY A 236 -14.37 15.97 14.22
CA GLY A 236 -14.09 15.00 15.26
C GLY A 236 -13.00 15.45 16.23
N ASN A 237 -11.99 16.17 15.75
CA ASN A 237 -10.92 16.73 16.58
C ASN A 237 -11.47 17.74 17.60
N VAL A 238 -12.40 18.61 17.16
CA VAL A 238 -13.09 19.56 18.04
C VAL A 238 -14.06 18.86 18.98
N VAL A 239 -14.88 17.93 18.48
CA VAL A 239 -15.93 17.25 19.28
C VAL A 239 -15.32 16.38 20.39
N LEU A 240 -14.28 15.62 20.08
CA LEU A 240 -13.61 14.77 21.05
C LEU A 240 -12.60 15.53 21.93
N ASN A 241 -12.26 16.78 21.58
CA ASN A 241 -11.12 17.50 22.13
C ASN A 241 -9.84 16.65 21.99
N ALA A 242 -9.60 16.16 20.78
CA ALA A 242 -8.37 15.47 20.40
C ALA A 242 -7.25 16.49 20.13
N SER A 243 -6.00 16.01 20.17
CA SER A 243 -4.79 16.85 20.09
C SER A 243 -4.13 16.83 18.70
N ILE A 244 -4.87 16.49 17.65
CA ILE A 244 -4.31 16.39 16.30
C ILE A 244 -4.13 17.79 15.72
N SER A 245 -2.95 18.08 15.19
CA SER A 245 -2.67 19.36 14.55
C SER A 245 -3.51 19.55 13.29
N ILE A 246 -4.19 20.69 13.18
CA ILE A 246 -4.97 21.07 11.99
C ILE A 246 -4.07 21.10 10.74
N GLY A 247 -2.83 21.57 10.88
CA GLY A 247 -1.88 21.61 9.77
C GLY A 247 -1.52 20.21 9.25
N GLU A 248 -1.42 19.23 10.15
CA GLU A 248 -1.16 17.83 9.77
C GLU A 248 -2.36 17.20 9.06
N ILE A 249 -3.58 17.47 9.54
CA ILE A 249 -4.82 17.01 8.89
C ILE A 249 -4.89 17.55 7.46
N LEU A 250 -4.71 18.85 7.27
CA LEU A 250 -4.83 19.49 5.95
C LEU A 250 -3.74 19.03 4.99
N LEU A 251 -2.47 19.13 5.40
CA LEU A 251 -1.34 18.79 4.54
C LEU A 251 -1.32 17.29 4.24
N GLY A 252 -1.55 16.46 5.26
CA GLY A 252 -1.58 15.01 5.14
C GLY A 252 -2.70 14.52 4.22
N SER A 253 -3.90 15.09 4.31
CA SER A 253 -5.04 14.73 3.44
C SER A 253 -4.83 15.17 1.99
N ILE A 254 -4.24 16.36 1.76
CA ILE A 254 -3.91 16.81 0.39
C ILE A 254 -2.87 15.88 -0.23
N CYS A 255 -1.81 15.54 0.52
CA CYS A 255 -0.82 14.57 0.07
C CYS A 255 -1.45 13.19 -0.19
N ALA A 256 -2.42 12.78 0.64
CA ALA A 256 -3.14 11.52 0.45
C ALA A 256 -3.89 11.46 -0.87
N VAL A 257 -4.62 12.52 -1.22
CA VAL A 257 -5.32 12.65 -2.51
C VAL A 257 -4.32 12.55 -3.67
N ILE A 258 -3.19 13.27 -3.60
CA ILE A 258 -2.17 13.24 -4.67
C ILE A 258 -1.60 11.83 -4.84
N ILE A 259 -1.23 11.17 -3.74
CA ILE A 259 -0.68 9.80 -3.75
C ILE A 259 -1.71 8.82 -4.31
N ALA A 260 -2.98 8.95 -3.93
CA ALA A 260 -4.05 8.09 -4.43
C ALA A 260 -4.31 8.27 -5.94
N VAL A 261 -4.24 9.52 -6.44
CA VAL A 261 -4.33 9.80 -7.89
C VAL A 261 -3.16 9.15 -8.63
N VAL A 262 -1.93 9.26 -8.12
CA VAL A 262 -0.75 8.62 -8.71
C VAL A 262 -0.91 7.10 -8.70
N ALA A 263 -1.32 6.51 -7.58
CA ALA A 263 -1.56 5.07 -7.46
C ALA A 263 -2.63 4.60 -8.47
N GLN A 264 -3.73 5.34 -8.61
CA GLN A 264 -4.80 5.05 -9.57
C GLN A 264 -4.31 5.13 -11.02
N PHE A 265 -3.49 6.13 -11.36
CA PHE A 265 -2.90 6.30 -12.69
C PHE A 265 -2.03 5.10 -13.09
N PHE A 266 -1.24 4.57 -12.16
CA PHE A 266 -0.43 3.36 -12.39
C PHE A 266 -1.25 2.08 -12.41
N LYS A 267 -2.39 2.00 -11.71
CA LYS A 267 -3.28 0.84 -11.81
C LYS A 267 -3.90 0.74 -13.21
N THR A 268 -4.80 1.67 -13.54
CA THR A 268 -5.58 1.62 -14.78
C THR A 268 -5.97 3.02 -15.22
N VAL A 269 -5.92 3.28 -16.53
CA VAL A 269 -6.53 4.48 -17.16
C VAL A 269 -7.45 4.02 -18.27
N VAL A 270 -8.63 4.62 -18.33
CA VAL A 270 -9.75 4.30 -19.21
C VAL A 270 -10.10 5.54 -20.04
N ASP A 271 -10.50 5.34 -21.29
CA ASP A 271 -10.92 6.40 -22.21
C ASP A 271 -12.45 6.49 -22.25
N TYR A 272 -13.03 7.42 -21.48
CA TYR A 272 -14.47 7.64 -21.50
C TYR A 272 -14.94 8.46 -22.71
N SER A 273 -14.04 9.03 -23.53
CA SER A 273 -14.44 9.72 -24.76
C SER A 273 -14.83 8.75 -25.88
N ARG A 274 -14.43 7.48 -25.78
CA ARG A 274 -14.72 6.40 -26.75
C ARG A 274 -15.58 5.30 -26.13
N VAL A 275 -16.60 5.67 -25.39
CA VAL A 275 -17.58 4.72 -24.85
C VAL A 275 -18.42 4.16 -25.99
N GLU A 276 -18.49 2.84 -26.09
CA GLU A 276 -19.34 2.12 -27.03
C GLU A 276 -20.47 1.44 -26.25
N ASN A 277 -21.72 1.76 -26.57
CA ASN A 277 -22.89 1.09 -26.00
C ASN A 277 -23.41 0.08 -27.03
N THR A 278 -23.45 -1.19 -26.66
CA THR A 278 -23.94 -2.27 -27.52
C THR A 278 -25.16 -2.91 -26.87
N GLN A 279 -26.13 -3.27 -27.70
CA GLN A 279 -27.33 -3.98 -27.29
C GLN A 279 -27.29 -5.37 -27.91
N PHE A 280 -27.50 -6.38 -27.08
CA PHE A 280 -27.64 -7.77 -27.53
C PHE A 280 -29.05 -8.23 -27.16
N GLU A 281 -29.67 -8.91 -28.09
CA GLU A 281 -30.98 -9.54 -27.90
C GLU A 281 -30.78 -11.03 -28.13
N ASP A 282 -31.25 -11.82 -27.18
CA ASP A 282 -31.42 -13.26 -27.29
C ASP A 282 -32.90 -13.61 -27.13
N GLU A 283 -33.30 -14.86 -27.35
CA GLU A 283 -34.70 -15.32 -27.35
C GLU A 283 -35.45 -14.95 -26.05
N GLU A 284 -34.75 -14.84 -24.92
CA GLU A 284 -35.36 -14.59 -23.61
C GLU A 284 -34.91 -13.28 -22.93
N TYR A 285 -33.85 -12.62 -23.41
CA TYR A 285 -33.26 -11.45 -22.72
C TYR A 285 -32.71 -10.36 -23.65
N TYR A 286 -32.86 -9.11 -23.21
CA TYR A 286 -32.14 -7.94 -23.75
C TYR A 286 -30.98 -7.55 -22.82
N TYR A 287 -29.76 -7.49 -23.35
CA TYR A 287 -28.57 -7.05 -22.63
C TYR A 287 -28.11 -5.68 -23.14
N TYR A 288 -27.95 -4.73 -22.21
CA TYR A 288 -27.30 -3.45 -22.47
C TYR A 288 -25.88 -3.47 -21.92
N VAL A 289 -24.89 -3.42 -22.82
CA VAL A 289 -23.46 -3.50 -22.46
C VAL A 289 -22.78 -2.18 -22.79
N LYS A 290 -22.19 -1.56 -21.76
CA LYS A 290 -21.32 -0.38 -21.90
C LYS A 290 -19.86 -0.84 -21.94
N ALA A 291 -19.23 -0.76 -23.11
CA ALA A 291 -17.81 -1.03 -23.28
C ALA A 291 -17.02 0.27 -23.14
N VAL A 292 -16.09 0.31 -22.18
CA VAL A 292 -15.17 1.46 -22.02
C VAL A 292 -13.75 1.01 -22.30
N PRO A 293 -13.12 1.49 -23.38
CA PRO A 293 -11.80 1.01 -23.79
C PRO A 293 -10.72 1.47 -22.81
N LYS A 294 -9.74 0.59 -22.60
CA LYS A 294 -8.52 0.92 -21.85
C LYS A 294 -7.59 1.72 -22.75
N ILE A 295 -6.96 2.76 -22.23
CA ILE A 295 -5.92 3.47 -22.98
C ILE A 295 -4.66 2.62 -23.01
N VAL A 296 -4.39 2.04 -24.17
CA VAL A 296 -3.14 1.31 -24.47
C VAL A 296 -2.51 1.99 -25.67
N MET A 297 -1.32 2.56 -25.50
CA MET A 297 -0.61 3.15 -26.63
C MET A 297 -0.06 2.05 -27.53
N THR A 298 -0.46 2.04 -28.80
CA THR A 298 0.07 1.11 -29.80
C THR A 298 1.58 1.33 -29.90
N LYS A 299 2.36 0.25 -29.71
CA LYS A 299 3.83 0.29 -29.89
C LYS A 299 4.12 0.85 -31.28
N GLN A 300 5.00 1.87 -31.38
CA GLN A 300 5.54 2.32 -32.66
C GLN A 300 6.00 1.08 -33.44
N GLN A 301 5.34 0.81 -34.58
CA GLN A 301 5.74 -0.28 -35.46
C GLN A 301 7.21 -0.07 -35.81
N LYS A 302 8.06 -1.02 -35.40
CA LYS A 302 9.44 -1.10 -35.89
C LYS A 302 9.34 -1.15 -37.41
N ASN A 303 9.72 -0.07 -38.07
CA ASN A 303 9.76 -0.01 -39.52
C ASN A 303 10.93 -0.89 -39.96
N VAL A 304 10.69 -2.20 -40.09
CA VAL A 304 11.69 -3.14 -40.61
C VAL A 304 11.79 -2.84 -42.10
N LYS A 305 12.76 -2.00 -42.47
CA LYS A 305 13.20 -1.89 -43.87
C LYS A 305 13.75 -3.25 -44.28
N LYS A 306 12.96 -4.05 -45.00
CA LYS A 306 13.48 -5.18 -45.77
C LYS A 306 14.29 -4.61 -46.93
N ILE A 307 15.62 -4.71 -46.83
CA ILE A 307 16.51 -4.43 -47.95
C ILE A 307 16.49 -5.71 -48.80
N ASN A 308 15.70 -5.72 -49.87
CA ASN A 308 15.84 -6.73 -50.91
C ASN A 308 17.02 -6.33 -51.80
N THR A 309 18.11 -7.09 -51.76
CA THR A 309 19.19 -7.00 -52.74
C THR A 309 18.68 -7.61 -54.06
N VAL A 310 18.38 -6.75 -55.03
CA VAL A 310 18.18 -7.17 -56.42
C VAL A 310 19.56 -7.24 -57.06
N SER A 311 20.04 -8.44 -57.38
CA SER A 311 21.16 -8.64 -58.30
C SER A 311 20.63 -8.95 -59.69
N GLN A 312 20.79 -7.98 -60.59
CA GLN A 312 20.73 -8.07 -62.06
C GLN A 312 22.03 -7.40 -62.53
N ASN A 313 22.82 -7.81 -63.53
CA ASN A 313 22.81 -8.78 -64.62
C ASN A 313 24.29 -8.91 -65.06
N ILE A 314 24.75 -10.00 -65.67
CA ILE A 314 25.62 -9.96 -66.89
C ILE A 314 25.26 -11.15 -67.78
N ALA A 315 25.11 -10.85 -69.07
CA ALA A 315 24.66 -11.68 -70.17
C ALA A 315 25.76 -12.56 -70.82
N ASP A 316 25.27 -13.51 -71.62
CA ASP A 316 25.82 -14.14 -72.84
C ASP A 316 27.19 -14.87 -72.82
N GLU A 317 27.19 -16.18 -73.12
CA GLU A 317 27.47 -16.69 -74.49
C GLU A 317 27.41 -18.24 -74.58
N ASP A 318 27.10 -18.69 -75.80
CA ASP A 318 26.79 -20.03 -76.29
C ASP A 318 27.73 -21.21 -75.96
N SER A 319 27.16 -22.43 -75.88
CA SER A 319 27.63 -23.59 -76.66
C SER A 319 26.77 -24.86 -76.47
N VAL A 320 25.90 -25.10 -77.47
CA VAL A 320 25.79 -26.33 -78.28
C VAL A 320 25.80 -27.74 -77.63
N SER A 321 24.75 -28.48 -78.01
CA SER A 321 24.62 -29.94 -78.23
C SER A 321 24.23 -30.86 -77.08
N GLY A 322 23.24 -31.73 -77.35
CA GLY A 322 23.00 -32.91 -76.53
C GLY A 322 21.57 -33.46 -76.61
N VAL A 323 21.24 -34.06 -77.75
CA VAL A 323 20.03 -34.86 -78.04
C VAL A 323 19.84 -36.04 -77.05
N THR A 324 18.57 -36.50 -76.95
CA THR A 324 18.04 -37.80 -76.44
C THR A 324 17.94 -38.01 -74.93
N ARG A 325 16.87 -38.59 -74.36
CA ARG A 325 15.65 -39.24 -74.88
C ARG A 325 14.56 -39.12 -73.81
#